data_AF-A0AB37K749-F1
#
_entry.id   AF-A0AB37K749-F1
#
_cell.length_a   1.000
_cell.length_b   1.000
_cell.length_c   1.000
_cell.angle_alpha   90.00
_cell.angle_beta   90.00
_cell.angle_gamma   90.00
#
_symmetry.space_group_name_H-M   'P 1'
#
loop_
_entity.id
_entity.type
_entity.pdbx_description
1 polymer ?
#
loop_
_entity_poly.entity_id
_entity_poly.type
_entity_poly.pdbx_seq_one_letter_code
_entity_poly.pdbx_strand_id
1 'polypeptide(L)'
;MQSNFSQAAPSNQTQNIQAVHTQAQSYCAIVHEPTAYHYDADAYSCTARRLGIYPTRAAAVSACLSFIAAITGDDFKAWASYQVVPAV
;
A
#
# COMPACT_ATOMS: atom_id res chain seq x y z
N MET A 1 -8.39 -48.70 -41.80
CA MET A 1 -6.95 -48.57 -42.07
C MET A 1 -6.72 -47.29 -42.85
N GLN A 2 -6.16 -46.26 -42.20
CA GLN A 2 -5.45 -45.13 -42.80
C GLN A 2 -4.81 -44.34 -41.64
N SER A 3 -3.54 -43.99 -41.82
CA SER A 3 -2.57 -43.62 -40.79
C SER A 3 -2.20 -42.13 -40.88
N ASN A 4 -1.55 -41.64 -39.81
CA ASN A 4 -0.65 -40.48 -39.72
C ASN A 4 -1.33 -39.09 -39.68
N PHE A 5 -0.92 -38.13 -38.84
CA PHE A 5 0.44 -37.61 -38.65
C PHE A 5 0.67 -36.92 -37.28
N SER A 6 1.94 -36.91 -36.88
CA SER A 6 2.66 -35.86 -36.13
C SER A 6 2.69 -35.85 -34.60
N GLN A 7 3.84 -36.35 -34.13
CA GLN A 7 4.67 -35.95 -33.00
C GLN A 7 4.45 -34.58 -32.30
N ALA A 8 4.96 -34.55 -31.06
CA ALA A 8 5.36 -33.43 -30.18
C ALA A 8 4.25 -32.94 -29.24
N ALA A 9 4.42 -32.78 -27.93
CA ALA A 9 5.54 -32.93 -26.98
C ALA A 9 4.89 -33.07 -25.58
N PRO A 10 5.58 -33.55 -24.53
CA PRO A 10 5.06 -33.42 -23.17
C PRO A 10 4.96 -31.93 -22.84
N SER A 11 3.75 -31.40 -22.72
CA SER A 11 3.51 -30.04 -22.26
C SER A 11 3.88 -29.96 -20.78
N ASN A 12 5.18 -29.76 -20.52
CA ASN A 12 5.68 -29.02 -19.37
C ASN A 12 5.00 -27.65 -19.38
N GLN A 13 3.81 -27.57 -18.79
CA GLN A 13 3.29 -26.33 -18.24
C GLN A 13 3.50 -26.45 -16.74
N THR A 14 4.79 -26.39 -16.39
CA THR A 14 5.35 -25.71 -15.23
C THR A 14 4.24 -25.07 -14.41
N GLN A 15 3.87 -25.72 -13.30
CA GLN A 15 3.18 -25.05 -12.22
C GLN A 15 3.89 -23.71 -12.05
N ASN A 16 3.16 -22.62 -12.27
CA ASN A 16 3.62 -21.27 -11.97
C ASN A 16 3.76 -21.19 -10.45
N ILE A 17 4.80 -21.83 -9.95
CA ILE A 17 5.42 -21.58 -8.68
C ILE A 17 6.41 -20.45 -8.98
N GLN A 18 5.91 -19.33 -9.52
CA GLN A 18 6.44 -18.06 -9.09
C GLN A 18 5.99 -17.90 -7.63
N ALA A 19 6.59 -18.73 -6.76
CA ALA A 19 7.13 -18.23 -5.52
C ALA A 19 8.15 -17.17 -5.93
N VAL A 20 7.62 -16.02 -6.38
CA VAL A 20 8.31 -14.76 -6.31
C VAL A 20 8.89 -14.77 -4.92
N HIS A 21 10.19 -14.56 -4.81
CA HIS A 21 10.85 -14.19 -3.58
C HIS A 21 10.12 -12.97 -2.99
N THR A 22 8.96 -13.18 -2.38
CA THR A 22 8.34 -12.23 -1.47
C THR A 22 9.14 -12.40 -0.19
N GLN A 23 10.35 -11.80 -0.18
CA GLN A 23 10.76 -11.13 1.05
C GLN A 23 9.51 -10.41 1.51
N ALA A 24 8.98 -10.78 2.68
CA ALA A 24 7.77 -10.19 3.21
C ALA A 24 8.05 -8.69 3.41
N GLN A 25 7.86 -7.92 2.34
CA GLN A 25 8.08 -6.49 2.32
C GLN A 25 6.98 -5.94 3.19
N SER A 26 7.35 -5.66 4.41
CA SER A 26 6.48 -5.02 5.36
C SER A 26 6.43 -3.54 5.00
N TYR A 27 5.31 -2.87 5.22
CA TYR A 27 5.09 -1.48 4.89
C TYR A 27 4.64 -0.73 6.14
N CYS A 28 5.33 0.34 6.48
CA CYS A 28 4.92 1.24 7.55
C CYS A 28 3.94 2.28 7.02
N ALA A 29 2.76 2.33 7.63
CA ALA A 29 1.75 3.34 7.35
C ALA A 29 1.96 4.54 8.27
N ILE A 30 2.14 5.72 7.68
CA ILE A 30 2.34 6.98 8.39
C ILE A 30 1.26 7.96 7.92
N VAL A 31 0.60 8.63 8.87
CA VAL A 31 -0.33 9.73 8.62
C VAL A 31 0.23 10.99 9.22
N HIS A 32 0.14 12.09 8.48
CA HIS A 32 0.48 13.43 8.94
C HIS A 32 -0.83 14.11 9.37
N GLU A 33 -1.04 14.13 10.68
CA GLU A 33 -2.24 14.70 11.30
C GLU A 33 -2.05 16.21 11.50
N PRO A 34 -2.91 17.06 10.93
CA PRO A 34 -2.85 18.49 11.17
C PRO A 34 -3.24 18.80 12.62
N THR A 35 -2.44 19.65 13.26
CA THR A 35 -2.51 19.94 14.71
C THR A 35 -2.81 21.40 15.01
N ALA A 36 -2.27 22.32 14.20
CA ALA A 36 -2.49 23.75 14.37
C ALA A 36 -2.44 24.44 13.01
N TYR A 37 -3.34 25.40 12.81
CA TYR A 37 -3.33 26.27 11.64
C TYR A 37 -2.55 27.54 11.93
N HIS A 38 -1.68 27.94 11.01
CA HIS A 38 -0.86 29.14 11.07
C HIS A 38 -1.36 30.14 10.04
N TYR A 39 -2.14 31.12 10.49
CA TYR A 39 -2.73 32.17 9.65
C TYR A 39 -1.68 33.01 8.89
N ASP A 40 -0.49 33.16 9.47
CA ASP A 40 0.61 33.96 8.88
C ASP A 40 1.16 33.34 7.58
N ALA A 41 1.16 32.00 7.51
CA ALA A 41 1.74 31.25 6.40
C ALA A 41 0.71 30.49 5.56
N ASP A 42 -0.59 30.62 5.88
CA ASP A 42 -1.68 29.81 5.32
C ASP A 42 -1.34 28.31 5.29
N ALA A 43 -0.85 27.79 6.41
CA ALA A 43 -0.30 26.45 6.50
C ALA A 43 -0.73 25.72 7.78
N TYR A 44 -0.83 24.40 7.71
CA TYR A 44 -1.05 23.54 8.87
C TYR A 44 0.26 22.91 9.34
N SER A 45 0.49 22.93 10.65
CA SER A 45 1.48 22.07 11.28
C SER A 45 0.95 20.65 11.38
N CYS A 46 1.73 19.69 10.88
CA CYS A 46 1.36 18.28 10.92
C CYS A 46 2.29 17.47 11.82
N THR A 47 1.71 16.55 12.59
CA THR A 47 2.44 15.55 13.35
C THR A 47 2.39 14.21 12.63
N ALA A 48 3.54 13.59 12.41
CA ALA A 48 3.60 12.26 11.81
C ALA A 48 3.26 11.18 12.86
N ARG A 49 2.18 10.45 12.66
CA ARG A 49 1.80 9.27 13.44
C ARG A 49 1.97 8.01 12.62
N ARG A 50 2.67 7.02 13.19
CA ARG A 50 2.73 5.66 12.66
C ARG A 50 1.48 4.89 13.07
N LEU A 51 0.75 4.35 12.10
CA LEU A 51 -0.43 3.52 12.36
C LEU A 51 -0.08 2.05 12.60
N GLY A 52 1.00 1.57 11.99
CA GLY A 52 1.46 0.20 12.14
C GLY A 52 2.29 -0.29 10.96
N ILE A 53 2.59 -1.60 11.00
CA ILE A 53 3.30 -2.32 9.94
C ILE A 53 2.32 -3.29 9.27
N TYR A 54 2.26 -3.25 7.95
CA TYR A 54 1.32 -4.01 7.14
C TYR A 54 2.07 -4.92 6.17
N PRO A 55 1.54 -6.12 5.87
CA PRO A 55 2.19 -7.07 4.96
C PRO A 55 2.14 -6.62 3.50
N THR A 56 1.31 -5.64 3.16
CA THR A 56 1.17 -5.11 1.79
C THR A 56 1.05 -3.59 1.80
N ARG A 57 1.52 -2.96 0.72
CA ARG A 57 1.37 -1.51 0.52
C ARG A 57 -0.09 -1.10 0.49
N ALA A 58 -0.96 -1.89 -0.13
CA ALA A 58 -2.38 -1.62 -0.22
C ALA A 58 -3.05 -1.57 1.17
N ALA A 59 -2.74 -2.52 2.05
CA ALA A 59 -3.26 -2.53 3.42
C ALA A 59 -2.78 -1.31 4.23
N ALA A 60 -1.51 -0.91 4.07
CA ALA A 60 -0.98 0.31 4.69
C ALA A 60 -1.71 1.57 4.18
N VAL A 61 -1.94 1.69 2.88
CA VAL A 61 -2.68 2.81 2.29
C VAL A 61 -4.13 2.84 2.80
N SER A 62 -4.83 1.69 2.79
CA SER A 62 -6.20 1.61 3.29
C SER A 62 -6.31 2.01 4.76
N ALA A 63 -5.34 1.63 5.60
CA ALA A 63 -5.29 2.06 6.99
C ALA A 63 -5.12 3.58 7.11
N CYS A 64 -4.20 4.18 6.35
CA CYS A 64 -4.02 5.64 6.32
C CYS A 64 -5.30 6.36 5.90
N LEU A 65 -5.94 5.92 4.81
CA LEU A 65 -7.17 6.54 4.31
C LEU A 65 -8.32 6.38 5.30
N SER A 66 -8.46 5.21 5.93
CA SER A 66 -9.48 4.98 6.95
C SER A 66 -9.27 5.87 8.18
N PHE A 67 -8.01 6.11 8.56
CA PHE A 67 -7.68 7.02 9.65
C PHE A 67 -8.01 8.47 9.28
N ILE A 68 -7.59 8.94 8.10
CA ILE A 68 -7.89 10.30 7.62
C ILE A 68 -9.40 10.53 7.53
N ALA A 69 -10.16 9.55 7.05
CA ALA A 69 -11.61 9.63 6.98
C ALA A 69 -12.27 9.78 8.37
N ALA A 70 -11.65 9.21 9.41
CA ALA A 70 -12.10 9.29 10.80
C ALA A 70 -11.69 10.58 11.53
N ILE A 71 -10.80 11.41 10.96
CA ILE A 71 -10.48 12.73 11.52
C ILE A 71 -11.77 13.56 11.59
N THR A 72 -12.01 14.21 12.73
CA THR A 72 -13.20 15.07 12.90
C THR A 72 -12.86 16.50 12.43
N GLY A 73 -13.68 17.07 11.54
CA GLY A 73 -13.48 18.39 10.94
C GLY A 73 -12.98 18.29 9.50
N ASP A 74 -13.83 18.65 8.54
CA ASP A 74 -13.53 18.56 7.11
C ASP A 74 -12.36 19.45 6.70
N ASP A 75 -12.17 20.60 7.35
CA ASP A 75 -11.00 21.45 7.16
C ASP A 75 -9.71 20.70 7.51
N PHE A 76 -9.68 19.97 8.63
CA PHE A 76 -8.50 19.17 9.01
C PHE A 76 -8.27 18.00 8.05
N LYS A 77 -9.32 17.39 7.49
CA LYS A 77 -9.14 16.31 6.49
C LYS A 77 -8.45 16.79 5.22
N ALA A 78 -8.73 18.01 4.77
CA ALA A 78 -8.13 18.56 3.55
C ALA A 78 -6.61 18.73 3.63
N TRP A 79 -6.08 18.94 4.84
CA TRP A 79 -4.65 19.13 5.10
C TRP A 79 -3.95 17.87 5.63
N ALA A 80 -4.69 16.80 5.89
CA ALA A 80 -4.12 15.52 6.27
C ALA A 80 -3.45 14.84 5.06
N SER A 81 -2.24 14.32 5.26
CA SER A 81 -1.53 13.57 4.23
C SER A 81 -1.05 12.23 4.77
N TYR A 82 -0.68 11.32 3.88
CA TYR A 82 -0.17 10.01 4.29
C TYR A 82 1.09 9.64 3.51
N GLN A 83 1.92 8.84 4.15
CA GLN A 83 3.12 8.27 3.57
C GLN A 83 3.14 6.77 3.87
N VAL A 84 3.47 5.97 2.87
CA VAL A 84 3.73 4.54 3.06
C VAL A 84 5.16 4.27 2.65
N VAL A 85 5.95 3.77 3.60
CA VAL A 85 7.36 3.45 3.41
C VAL A 85 7.61 1.97 3.62
N PRO A 86 8.55 1.34 2.89
CA PRO A 86 8.99 -0.01 3.21
C PRO A 86 9.53 -0.06 4.64
N ALA A 87 9.05 -1.02 5.43
CA ALA A 87 9.63 -1.40 6.71
C ALA A 87 10.76 -2.39 6.41
N VAL A 88 11.95 -1.83 6.22
CA VAL A 88 13.19 -2.58 5.97
C VAL A 88 13.68 -3.28 7.22
#